data_AF-A0A329U1T2-F1
#
_entry.id   AF-A0A329U1T2-F1
#
_cell.length_a   1.000
_cell.length_b   1.000
_cell.length_c   1.000
_cell.angle_alpha   90.00
_cell.angle_beta   90.00
_cell.angle_gamma   90.00
#
_symmetry.space_group_name_H-M   'P 1'
#
loop_
_entity.id
_entity.type
_entity.pdbx_description
1 polymer ?
#
loop_
_entity_poly.entity_id
_entity_poly.type
_entity_poly.pdbx_seq_one_letter_code
_entity_poly.pdbx_strand_id
1 'polypeptide(L)'
;MKQIKKLASLLLAAVLAMTLLAGCGGRGGNVSTAVTEQSLLKYINEARAEADKGLSPVKNDSKLANAAAKLLDAYAQTEMVKTYYGTGYKLTKDQVKNILNTATGKNQEVVGFSEDPSQYEHCFLVAPSERDYSASGNFYLRRRANKVVNSADYYDYGGTFRDFGDSWAVLASDMKVGIAFREIKGERFALVVYDVTNPEKTTTP
;
A
#
# COMPACT_ATOMS: atom_id res chain seq x y z
N MET A 1 11.72 28.74 -27.59
CA MET A 1 11.75 27.55 -26.69
C MET A 1 10.53 27.52 -25.74
N LYS A 2 9.29 27.31 -26.24
CA LYS A 2 8.09 27.32 -25.38
C LYS A 2 7.00 26.26 -25.71
N GLN A 3 7.28 25.21 -26.47
CA GLN A 3 6.22 24.25 -26.86
C GLN A 3 6.48 22.75 -26.61
N ILE A 4 7.67 22.34 -26.14
CA ILE A 4 7.95 20.90 -25.94
C ILE A 4 7.41 20.37 -24.59
N LYS A 5 7.04 21.24 -23.65
CA LYS A 5 6.60 20.81 -22.30
C LYS A 5 5.14 20.30 -22.23
N LYS A 6 4.35 20.39 -23.30
CA LYS A 6 2.93 19.98 -23.30
C LYS A 6 2.66 18.59 -23.90
N LEU A 7 3.64 17.97 -24.57
CA LEU A 7 3.45 16.69 -25.24
C LEU A 7 3.68 15.46 -24.34
N ALA A 8 4.53 15.57 -23.31
CA ALA A 8 4.76 14.48 -22.37
C ALA A 8 3.55 14.22 -21.43
N SER A 9 2.73 15.26 -21.18
CA SER A 9 1.54 15.15 -20.32
C SER A 9 0.36 14.48 -21.03
N LEU A 10 0.22 14.61 -22.37
CA LEU A 10 -0.84 13.95 -23.11
C LEU A 10 -0.61 12.44 -23.34
N LEU A 11 0.65 12.00 -23.43
CA LEU A 11 0.97 10.57 -23.59
C LEU A 11 0.62 9.75 -22.35
N LEU A 12 0.61 10.35 -21.16
CA LEU A 12 0.30 9.66 -19.91
C LEU A 12 -1.20 9.36 -19.76
N ALA A 13 -2.07 10.13 -20.41
CA ALA A 13 -3.53 9.91 -20.37
C ALA A 13 -4.01 8.80 -21.31
N ALA A 14 -3.27 8.50 -22.39
CA ALA A 14 -3.68 7.51 -23.39
C ALA A 14 -3.36 6.05 -23.01
N VAL A 15 -2.44 5.82 -22.07
CA VAL A 15 -2.06 4.46 -21.61
C VAL A 15 -3.07 3.90 -20.59
N LEU A 16 -4.01 4.72 -20.10
CA LEU A 16 -5.02 4.31 -19.11
C LEU A 16 -6.21 3.51 -19.67
N ALA A 17 -6.43 3.51 -20.99
CA ALA A 17 -7.67 2.97 -21.55
C ALA A 17 -7.62 1.47 -21.90
N MET A 18 -6.47 0.80 -21.84
CA MET A 18 -6.30 -0.57 -22.37
C MET A 18 -6.17 -1.70 -21.34
N THR A 19 -6.31 -1.43 -20.03
CA THR A 19 -6.22 -2.48 -18.99
C THR A 19 -7.53 -2.79 -18.27
N LEU A 20 -8.67 -2.25 -18.71
CA LEU A 20 -9.99 -2.57 -18.12
C LEU A 20 -10.56 -3.94 -18.55
N LEU A 21 -9.81 -4.76 -19.29
CA LEU A 21 -10.30 -6.02 -19.86
C LEU A 21 -9.58 -7.27 -19.33
N ALA A 22 -9.30 -7.34 -18.03
CA ALA A 22 -8.97 -8.59 -17.35
C ALA A 22 -9.66 -8.66 -15.98
N GLY A 23 -10.91 -9.09 -16.00
CA GLY A 23 -11.74 -9.24 -14.80
C GLY A 23 -13.16 -9.70 -15.13
N CYS A 24 -13.30 -10.69 -16.02
CA CYS A 24 -14.57 -11.38 -16.23
C CYS A 24 -14.84 -12.27 -15.01
N GLY A 25 -15.74 -11.85 -14.11
CA GLY A 25 -16.06 -12.60 -12.91
C GLY A 25 -16.90 -11.84 -11.89
N GLY A 26 -18.20 -11.70 -12.18
CA GLY A 26 -19.31 -11.78 -11.23
C GLY A 26 -19.31 -10.98 -9.91
N ARG A 27 -20.29 -10.07 -9.85
CA ARG A 27 -21.24 -9.88 -8.71
C ARG A 27 -20.92 -8.78 -7.68
N GLY A 28 -21.50 -7.60 -7.94
CA GLY A 28 -22.38 -6.95 -6.94
C GLY A 28 -21.81 -5.81 -6.09
N GLY A 29 -20.69 -5.20 -6.45
CA GLY A 29 -20.25 -3.91 -5.90
C GLY A 29 -20.27 -2.84 -7.00
N ASN A 30 -20.52 -1.57 -6.65
CA ASN A 30 -20.36 -0.45 -7.59
C ASN A 30 -18.96 -0.54 -8.24
N VAL A 31 -18.91 -0.90 -9.52
CA VAL A 31 -17.68 -1.11 -10.31
C VAL A 31 -16.85 0.18 -10.43
N SER A 32 -17.43 1.34 -10.08
CA SER A 32 -16.79 2.66 -10.17
C SER A 32 -15.78 2.99 -9.07
N THR A 33 -15.64 2.19 -8.00
CA THR A 33 -14.72 2.48 -6.87
C THR A 33 -13.74 1.36 -6.50
N ALA A 34 -13.66 0.28 -7.28
CA ALA A 34 -12.71 -0.79 -7.00
C ALA A 34 -11.26 -0.27 -7.06
N VAL A 35 -10.46 -0.62 -6.05
CA VAL A 35 -9.04 -0.26 -6.02
C VAL A 35 -8.29 -1.02 -7.13
N THR A 36 -7.50 -0.29 -7.89
CA THR A 36 -6.56 -0.82 -8.88
C THR A 36 -5.16 -0.36 -8.51
N GLU A 37 -4.14 -1.06 -9.03
CA GLU A 37 -2.75 -0.62 -8.87
C GLU A 37 -2.59 0.83 -9.31
N GLN A 38 -3.21 1.18 -10.43
CA GLN A 38 -3.14 2.50 -11.02
C GLN A 38 -3.82 3.57 -10.16
N SER A 39 -4.98 3.29 -9.57
CA SER A 39 -5.64 4.27 -8.70
C SER A 39 -4.86 4.49 -7.41
N LEU A 40 -4.23 3.45 -6.85
CA LEU A 40 -3.31 3.60 -5.70
C LEU A 40 -2.07 4.40 -6.06
N LEU A 41 -1.38 4.06 -7.16
CA LEU A 41 -0.20 4.80 -7.61
C LEU A 41 -0.51 6.26 -7.91
N LYS A 42 -1.67 6.52 -8.54
CA LYS A 42 -2.14 7.87 -8.80
C LYS A 42 -2.30 8.63 -7.48
N TYR A 43 -3.03 8.06 -6.52
CA TYR A 43 -3.27 8.68 -5.21
C TYR A 43 -1.96 8.98 -4.47
N ILE A 44 -1.03 8.01 -4.42
CA ILE A 44 0.28 8.18 -3.77
C ILE A 44 1.10 9.29 -4.45
N ASN A 45 1.11 9.33 -5.78
CA ASN A 45 1.89 10.33 -6.51
C ASN A 45 1.27 11.74 -6.48
N GLU A 46 -0.06 11.86 -6.42
CA GLU A 46 -0.74 13.13 -6.17
C GLU A 46 -0.36 13.68 -4.79
N ALA A 47 -0.43 12.86 -3.74
CA ALA A 47 0.01 13.25 -2.39
C ALA A 47 1.49 13.69 -2.35
N ARG A 48 2.37 13.00 -3.09
CA ARG A 48 3.79 13.37 -3.20
C ARG A 48 4.01 14.69 -3.94
N ALA A 49 3.24 14.96 -4.99
CA ALA A 49 3.32 16.19 -5.76
C ALA A 49 2.82 17.41 -4.97
N GLU A 50 1.79 17.21 -4.13
CA GLU A 50 1.23 18.26 -3.27
C GLU A 50 2.12 18.61 -2.07
N ALA A 51 3.08 17.76 -1.71
CA ALA A 51 3.84 17.85 -0.46
C ALA A 51 4.82 19.04 -0.31
N ASP A 52 4.89 20.00 -1.25
CA ASP A 52 5.87 21.11 -1.31
C ASP A 52 7.32 20.72 -0.94
N LYS A 53 7.70 19.48 -1.28
CA LYS A 53 8.98 18.84 -0.93
C LYS A 53 9.79 18.40 -2.16
N GLY A 54 9.30 18.70 -3.37
CA GLY A 54 9.97 18.29 -4.62
C GLY A 54 10.09 16.78 -4.80
N LEU A 55 9.19 16.00 -4.20
CA LEU A 55 9.26 14.53 -4.21
C LEU A 55 9.03 13.97 -5.61
N SER A 56 9.90 13.04 -6.03
CA SER A 56 9.75 12.36 -7.31
C SER A 56 8.59 11.35 -7.28
N PRO A 57 7.84 11.18 -8.38
CA PRO A 57 6.81 10.15 -8.46
C PRO A 57 7.43 8.75 -8.35
N VAL A 58 6.68 7.84 -7.75
CA VAL A 58 7.03 6.42 -7.59
C VAL A 58 6.25 5.56 -8.57
N LYS A 59 6.78 4.37 -8.82
CA LYS A 59 6.16 3.30 -9.62
C LYS A 59 6.06 2.04 -8.77
N ASN A 60 5.22 1.10 -9.19
CA ASN A 60 5.17 -0.21 -8.54
C ASN A 60 6.50 -0.95 -8.74
N ASP A 61 7.27 -1.09 -7.66
CA ASP A 61 8.52 -1.85 -7.64
C ASP A 61 8.22 -3.35 -7.64
N SER A 62 8.73 -4.08 -8.62
CA SER A 62 8.38 -5.49 -8.82
C SER A 62 8.82 -6.40 -7.67
N LYS A 63 9.92 -6.05 -7.00
CA LYS A 63 10.44 -6.83 -5.86
C LYS A 63 9.58 -6.59 -4.62
N LEU A 64 9.17 -5.35 -4.36
CA LEU A 64 8.23 -5.05 -3.29
C LEU A 64 6.81 -5.57 -3.58
N ALA A 65 6.36 -5.52 -4.83
CA ALA A 65 5.08 -6.11 -5.23
C ALA A 65 5.06 -7.64 -4.98
N ASN A 66 6.17 -8.33 -5.26
CA ASN A 66 6.32 -9.74 -4.90
C ASN A 66 6.26 -9.96 -3.37
N ALA A 67 6.91 -9.09 -2.59
CA ALA A 67 6.86 -9.16 -1.13
C ALA A 67 5.43 -8.93 -0.60
N ALA A 68 4.69 -7.97 -1.16
CA ALA A 68 3.30 -7.72 -0.85
C ALA A 68 2.40 -8.93 -1.21
N ALA A 69 2.64 -9.58 -2.35
CA ALA A 69 1.94 -10.80 -2.75
C ALA A 69 2.19 -11.94 -1.76
N LYS A 70 3.44 -12.15 -1.31
CA LYS A 70 3.78 -13.17 -0.31
C LYS A 70 3.12 -12.92 1.06
N LEU A 71 2.96 -11.66 1.47
CA LEU A 71 2.18 -11.34 2.66
C LEU A 71 0.70 -11.69 2.48
N LEU A 72 0.11 -11.34 1.35
CA LEU A 72 -1.26 -11.76 1.00
C LEU A 72 -1.38 -13.30 0.96
N ASP A 73 -0.32 -13.99 0.55
CA ASP A 73 -0.25 -15.45 0.61
C ASP A 73 -0.30 -15.99 2.02
N ALA A 74 0.50 -15.43 2.92
CA ALA A 74 0.51 -15.82 4.32
C ALA A 74 -0.83 -15.51 5.01
N TYR A 75 -1.43 -14.35 4.77
CA TYR A 75 -2.77 -14.03 5.30
C TYR A 75 -3.84 -15.03 4.85
N ALA A 76 -3.78 -15.47 3.58
CA ALA A 76 -4.75 -16.44 3.05
C ALA A 76 -4.69 -17.82 3.74
N GLN A 77 -3.57 -18.14 4.40
CA GLN A 77 -3.41 -19.38 5.17
C GLN A 77 -3.92 -19.27 6.61
N THR A 78 -4.29 -18.08 7.08
CA THR A 78 -4.78 -17.90 8.46
C THR A 78 -6.30 -18.00 8.52
N GLU A 79 -6.81 -18.37 9.68
CA GLU A 79 -8.23 -18.19 9.97
C GLU A 79 -8.58 -16.70 10.06
N MET A 80 -9.85 -16.40 9.78
CA MET A 80 -10.37 -15.05 9.94
C MET A 80 -10.65 -14.80 11.41
N VAL A 81 -10.13 -13.70 11.95
CA VAL A 81 -10.29 -13.30 13.34
C VAL A 81 -11.26 -12.13 13.47
N LYS A 82 -11.93 -12.03 14.62
CA LYS A 82 -12.69 -10.84 15.03
C LYS A 82 -11.74 -9.88 15.76
N THR A 83 -11.85 -8.59 15.44
CA THR A 83 -11.20 -7.48 16.11
C THR A 83 -12.27 -6.50 16.59
N TYR A 84 -11.90 -5.53 17.42
CA TYR A 84 -12.81 -4.46 17.85
C TYR A 84 -13.40 -3.67 16.66
N TYR A 85 -12.64 -3.56 15.57
CA TYR A 85 -12.99 -2.74 14.40
C TYR A 85 -13.51 -3.56 13.21
N GLY A 86 -13.83 -4.85 13.41
CA GLY A 86 -14.35 -5.75 12.38
C GLY A 86 -13.58 -7.07 12.25
N THR A 87 -13.84 -7.85 11.22
CA THR A 87 -13.13 -9.11 10.95
C THR A 87 -11.94 -8.92 10.00
N GLY A 88 -10.96 -9.82 10.03
CA GLY A 88 -9.83 -9.80 9.10
C GLY A 88 -8.89 -10.97 9.30
N TYR A 89 -7.72 -10.91 8.66
CA TYR A 89 -6.67 -11.90 8.81
C TYR A 89 -5.53 -11.31 9.65
N LYS A 90 -4.82 -12.17 10.39
CA LYS A 90 -3.80 -11.73 11.34
C LYS A 90 -2.47 -12.40 11.06
N LEU A 91 -1.40 -11.63 10.99
CA LEU A 91 -0.03 -12.10 11.07
C LEU A 91 0.67 -11.42 12.24
N THR A 92 1.57 -12.15 12.91
CA THR A 92 2.44 -11.56 13.92
C THR A 92 3.46 -10.61 13.27
N LYS A 93 3.99 -9.67 14.05
CA LYS A 93 5.06 -8.77 13.58
C LYS A 93 6.25 -9.54 13.00
N ASP A 94 6.66 -10.61 13.67
CA ASP A 94 7.80 -11.44 13.24
C ASP A 94 7.52 -12.17 11.93
N GLN A 95 6.29 -12.68 11.73
CA GLN A 95 5.91 -13.26 10.44
C GLN A 95 6.01 -12.24 9.31
N VAL A 96 5.46 -11.03 9.51
CA VAL A 96 5.53 -9.96 8.50
C VAL A 96 6.98 -9.58 8.22
N LYS A 97 7.78 -9.35 9.27
CA LYS A 97 9.19 -9.00 9.18
C LYS A 97 10.00 -10.06 8.44
N ASN A 98 9.82 -11.33 8.77
CA ASN A 98 10.54 -12.43 8.13
C ASN A 98 10.16 -12.56 6.64
N ILE A 99 8.87 -12.46 6.30
CA ILE A 99 8.40 -12.53 4.92
C ILE A 99 8.99 -11.38 4.09
N LEU A 100 8.91 -10.15 4.58
CA LEU A 100 9.40 -8.98 3.86
C LEU A 100 10.92 -9.02 3.67
N ASN A 101 11.68 -9.30 4.73
CA ASN A 101 13.14 -9.39 4.65
C ASN A 101 13.60 -10.53 3.72
N THR A 102 12.93 -11.69 3.77
CA THR A 102 13.25 -12.81 2.87
C THR A 102 12.92 -12.48 1.42
N ALA A 103 11.73 -11.93 1.16
CA ALA A 103 11.29 -11.59 -0.20
C ALA A 103 12.14 -10.48 -0.83
N THR A 104 12.63 -9.56 -0.01
CA THR A 104 13.43 -8.42 -0.45
C THR A 104 14.94 -8.64 -0.32
N GLY A 105 15.39 -9.69 0.35
CA GLY A 105 16.82 -9.88 0.67
C GLY A 105 17.39 -8.73 1.52
N LYS A 106 16.56 -8.14 2.39
CA LYS A 106 16.92 -7.02 3.26
C LYS A 106 16.94 -7.46 4.72
N ASN A 107 17.41 -6.59 5.61
CA ASN A 107 17.30 -6.75 7.06
C ASN A 107 16.85 -5.43 7.69
N GLN A 108 15.54 -5.19 7.67
CA GLN A 108 14.91 -3.95 8.10
C GLN A 108 13.79 -4.22 9.09
N GLU A 109 13.48 -3.22 9.89
CA GLU A 109 12.33 -3.25 10.79
C GLU A 109 11.02 -3.12 10.01
N VAL A 110 9.92 -3.65 10.57
CA VAL A 110 8.57 -3.42 10.06
C VAL A 110 7.78 -2.63 11.09
N VAL A 111 7.15 -1.55 10.64
CA VAL A 111 6.39 -0.63 11.49
C VAL A 111 4.96 -0.49 10.97
N GLY A 112 4.05 -0.08 11.85
CA GLY A 112 2.67 0.18 11.48
C GLY A 112 2.58 1.33 10.46
N PHE A 113 1.58 1.28 9.59
CA PHE A 113 1.43 2.26 8.50
C PHE A 113 1.28 3.72 8.99
N SER A 114 0.76 3.92 10.21
CA SER A 114 0.61 5.23 10.85
C SER A 114 1.86 5.71 11.60
N GLU A 115 2.88 4.87 11.76
CA GLU A 115 4.10 5.24 12.47
C GLU A 115 4.99 6.15 11.62
N ASP A 116 5.74 7.05 12.27
CA ASP A 116 6.69 7.92 11.59
C ASP A 116 7.98 7.15 11.23
N PRO A 117 8.27 6.93 9.93
CA PRO A 117 9.46 6.22 9.50
C PRO A 117 10.76 6.98 9.76
N SER A 118 10.72 8.28 10.07
CA SER A 118 11.92 9.08 10.39
C SER A 118 12.69 8.52 11.58
N GLN A 119 12.01 7.77 12.46
CA GLN A 119 12.62 7.11 13.61
C GLN A 119 13.55 5.96 13.23
N TYR A 120 13.53 5.49 11.99
CA TYR A 120 14.31 4.34 11.52
C TYR A 120 15.28 4.76 10.42
N GLU A 121 16.45 4.13 10.37
CA GLU A 121 17.37 4.30 9.23
C GLU A 121 16.78 3.68 7.96
N HIS A 122 16.27 2.45 8.09
CA HIS A 122 15.50 1.76 7.06
C HIS A 122 14.33 1.01 7.70
N CYS A 123 13.14 1.11 7.11
CA CYS A 123 11.99 0.34 7.56
C CYS A 123 11.02 0.00 6.43
N PHE A 124 10.22 -1.04 6.67
CA PHE A 124 9.04 -1.32 5.88
C PHE A 124 7.78 -0.84 6.60
N LEU A 125 6.84 -0.28 5.83
CA LEU A 125 5.47 -0.03 6.28
C LEU A 125 4.50 -0.80 5.41
N VAL A 126 3.43 -1.32 6.02
CA VAL A 126 2.46 -2.18 5.32
C VAL A 126 1.07 -1.56 5.43
N ALA A 127 0.49 -1.18 4.30
CA ALA A 127 -0.86 -0.65 4.18
C ALA A 127 -1.78 -1.63 3.42
N PRO A 128 -3.10 -1.64 3.66
CA PRO A 128 -3.83 -0.95 4.71
C PRO A 128 -3.81 -1.76 6.02
N SER A 129 -2.73 -2.51 6.23
CA SER A 129 -2.60 -3.39 7.37
C SER A 129 -2.45 -2.55 8.64
N GLU A 130 -3.28 -2.84 9.63
CA GLU A 130 -3.23 -2.11 10.89
C GLU A 130 -2.41 -2.89 11.90
N ARG A 131 -1.48 -2.20 12.57
CA ARG A 131 -0.71 -2.76 13.68
C ARG A 131 -1.52 -2.56 14.95
N ASP A 132 -1.73 -3.63 15.73
CA ASP A 132 -2.29 -3.44 17.08
C ASP A 132 -1.31 -2.66 17.96
N TYR A 133 -1.84 -1.78 18.80
CA TYR A 133 -1.05 -1.02 19.80
C TYR A 133 -0.64 -1.89 21.01
N SER A 134 -0.91 -3.19 20.96
CA SER A 134 -0.55 -4.12 22.03
C SER A 134 0.95 -4.43 21.99
N ALA A 135 1.49 -4.97 23.09
CA ALA A 135 2.87 -5.45 23.13
C ALA A 135 3.21 -6.47 22.03
N SER A 136 2.20 -7.18 21.49
CA SER A 136 2.41 -8.17 20.42
C SER A 136 2.56 -7.54 19.03
N GLY A 137 2.09 -6.31 18.82
CA GLY A 137 2.26 -5.54 17.59
C GLY A 137 1.81 -6.26 16.32
N ASN A 138 0.75 -7.08 16.38
CA ASN A 138 0.31 -7.89 15.23
C ASN A 138 -0.26 -7.01 14.12
N PHE A 139 -0.19 -7.53 12.89
CA PHE A 139 -0.70 -6.90 11.69
C PHE A 139 -2.02 -7.54 11.27
N TYR A 140 -3.02 -6.69 11.02
CA TYR A 140 -4.36 -7.11 10.62
C TYR A 140 -4.71 -6.61 9.22
N LEU A 141 -5.01 -7.55 8.31
CA LEU A 141 -5.53 -7.27 6.99
C LEU A 141 -7.07 -7.23 7.04
N ARG A 142 -7.64 -6.01 7.05
CA ARG A 142 -9.09 -5.80 7.26
C ARG A 142 -9.78 -5.09 6.09
N ARG A 143 -9.10 -4.22 5.35
CA ARG A 143 -9.74 -3.43 4.27
C ARG A 143 -9.89 -4.25 2.99
N ARG A 144 -11.08 -4.20 2.39
CA ARG A 144 -11.40 -4.91 1.14
C ARG A 144 -11.26 -3.96 -0.04
N ALA A 145 -10.43 -4.32 -1.01
CA ALA A 145 -10.15 -3.53 -2.21
C ALA A 145 -11.38 -3.35 -3.13
N ASN A 146 -12.38 -4.23 -3.03
CA ASN A 146 -13.66 -4.11 -3.74
C ASN A 146 -14.74 -3.34 -2.96
N LYS A 147 -14.45 -2.87 -1.74
CA LYS A 147 -15.40 -2.12 -0.91
C LYS A 147 -14.90 -0.70 -0.55
N VAL A 148 -13.82 -0.24 -1.18
CA VAL A 148 -13.29 1.11 -0.94
C VAL A 148 -14.28 2.17 -1.42
N VAL A 149 -14.54 3.13 -0.54
CA VAL A 149 -15.40 4.28 -0.81
C VAL A 149 -14.56 5.54 -0.87
N ASN A 150 -14.94 6.46 -1.75
CA ASN A 150 -14.34 7.79 -1.83
C ASN A 150 -15.16 8.75 -0.96
N SER A 151 -15.01 8.71 0.37
CA SER A 151 -15.63 9.76 1.21
C SER A 151 -14.92 9.98 2.54
N ALA A 152 -15.02 11.21 3.04
CA ALA A 152 -14.63 11.63 4.39
C ALA A 152 -15.69 11.30 5.46
N ASP A 153 -16.80 10.67 5.05
CA ASP A 153 -18.05 10.65 5.82
C ASP A 153 -18.48 9.25 6.30
N TYR A 154 -17.63 8.22 6.20
CA TYR A 154 -18.09 6.87 6.53
C TYR A 154 -17.07 5.97 7.24
N TYR A 155 -17.44 5.55 8.45
CA TYR A 155 -16.74 4.58 9.30
C TYR A 155 -17.03 3.11 8.91
N ASP A 156 -17.29 2.82 7.62
CA ASP A 156 -17.60 1.43 7.23
C ASP A 156 -16.36 0.56 7.07
N TYR A 157 -16.62 -0.74 7.02
CA TYR A 157 -15.70 -1.82 6.70
C TYR A 157 -14.97 -1.65 5.34
N GLY A 158 -15.44 -0.72 4.50
CA GLY A 158 -14.97 -0.46 3.15
C GLY A 158 -13.59 0.19 3.03
N GLY A 159 -13.18 1.01 4.01
CA GLY A 159 -11.94 1.78 3.93
C GLY A 159 -11.94 2.83 2.81
N THR A 160 -10.91 3.69 2.81
CA THR A 160 -10.70 4.76 1.82
C THR A 160 -9.31 4.63 1.20
N PHE A 161 -9.02 5.38 0.12
CA PHE A 161 -7.66 5.46 -0.43
C PHE A 161 -6.62 5.91 0.61
N ARG A 162 -7.04 6.64 1.65
CA ARG A 162 -6.17 7.06 2.77
C ARG A 162 -5.58 5.87 3.51
N ASP A 163 -6.34 4.79 3.68
CA ASP A 163 -5.85 3.59 4.35
C ASP A 163 -4.66 2.95 3.61
N PHE A 164 -4.46 3.29 2.34
CA PHE A 164 -3.38 2.75 1.53
C PHE A 164 -2.23 3.74 1.30
N GLY A 165 -2.49 5.05 1.32
CA GLY A 165 -1.55 6.06 0.85
C GLY A 165 -1.43 7.35 1.67
N ASP A 166 -2.14 7.47 2.79
CA ASP A 166 -2.04 8.65 3.68
C ASP A 166 -1.15 8.33 4.88
N SER A 167 0.17 8.36 4.67
CA SER A 167 1.18 8.06 5.69
C SER A 167 2.42 8.91 5.50
N TRP A 168 3.15 9.14 6.60
CA TRP A 168 4.48 9.73 6.60
C TRP A 168 5.45 9.04 5.62
N ALA A 169 5.27 7.73 5.39
CA ALA A 169 6.04 6.99 4.40
C ALA A 169 5.90 7.54 2.98
N VAL A 170 4.71 8.01 2.60
CA VAL A 170 4.48 8.59 1.27
C VAL A 170 5.27 9.90 1.10
N LEU A 171 5.53 10.61 2.20
CA LEU A 171 6.28 11.87 2.21
C LEU A 171 7.80 11.69 2.36
N ALA A 172 8.29 10.47 2.48
CA ALA A 172 9.73 10.20 2.53
C ALA A 172 10.40 10.51 1.18
N SER A 173 11.59 11.13 1.26
CA SER A 173 12.37 11.51 0.09
C SER A 173 12.89 10.30 -0.69
N ASP A 174 13.43 9.30 0.02
CA ASP A 174 13.84 8.01 -0.53
C ASP A 174 12.85 6.91 -0.09
N MET A 175 11.93 6.57 -1.01
CA MET A 175 10.93 5.54 -0.80
C MET A 175 10.58 4.83 -2.09
N LYS A 176 10.38 3.51 -1.98
CA LYS A 176 9.79 2.66 -3.01
C LYS A 176 8.48 2.08 -2.51
N VAL A 177 7.60 1.75 -3.45
CA VAL A 177 6.29 1.16 -3.16
C VAL A 177 6.08 -0.12 -3.95
N GLY A 178 5.56 -1.15 -3.29
CA GLY A 178 5.10 -2.39 -3.91
C GLY A 178 3.63 -2.63 -3.65
N ILE A 179 2.84 -2.88 -4.69
CA ILE A 179 1.41 -3.08 -4.61
C ILE A 179 1.07 -4.46 -5.14
N ALA A 180 0.26 -5.21 -4.39
CA ALA A 180 -0.27 -6.49 -4.81
C ALA A 180 -1.75 -6.64 -4.45
N PHE A 181 -2.43 -7.55 -5.15
CA PHE A 181 -3.82 -7.89 -4.92
C PHE A 181 -3.99 -9.40 -4.80
N ARG A 182 -4.96 -9.82 -3.98
CA ARG A 182 -5.35 -11.22 -3.87
C ARG A 182 -6.82 -11.35 -3.50
N GLU A 183 -7.49 -12.35 -4.06
CA GLU A 183 -8.78 -12.80 -3.56
C GLU A 183 -8.59 -13.83 -2.44
N ILE A 184 -9.23 -13.59 -1.30
CA ILE A 184 -9.22 -14.50 -0.16
C ILE A 184 -10.68 -14.73 0.24
N LYS A 185 -11.17 -15.97 0.07
CA LYS A 185 -12.55 -16.38 0.36
C LYS A 185 -13.63 -15.49 -0.29
N GLY A 186 -13.44 -15.15 -1.57
CA GLY A 186 -14.39 -14.34 -2.34
C GLY A 186 -14.33 -12.84 -2.09
N GLU A 187 -13.39 -12.37 -1.26
CA GLU A 187 -13.16 -10.94 -1.05
C GLU A 187 -11.80 -10.53 -1.60
N ARG A 188 -11.77 -9.40 -2.31
CA ARG A 188 -10.53 -8.87 -2.91
C ARG A 188 -9.80 -7.99 -1.90
N PHE A 189 -8.52 -8.26 -1.71
CA PHE A 189 -7.61 -7.48 -0.88
C PHE A 189 -6.55 -6.83 -1.73
N ALA A 190 -6.07 -5.69 -1.25
CA ALA A 190 -4.88 -5.03 -1.74
C ALA A 190 -3.92 -4.85 -0.57
N LEU A 191 -2.63 -4.98 -0.84
CA LEU A 191 -1.58 -4.71 0.13
C LEU A 191 -0.52 -3.84 -0.54
N VAL A 192 -0.08 -2.82 0.17
CA VAL A 192 0.95 -1.87 -0.22
C VAL A 192 2.09 -1.99 0.77
N VAL A 193 3.29 -2.22 0.27
CA VAL A 193 4.53 -2.25 1.06
C VAL A 193 5.36 -1.05 0.66
N TYR A 194 5.63 -0.19 1.63
CA TYR A 194 6.56 0.91 1.51
C TYR A 194 7.91 0.47 2.04
N ASP A 195 8.96 0.80 1.30
CA ASP A 195 10.34 0.59 1.68
C ASP A 195 11.00 1.96 1.76
N VAL A 196 11.24 2.42 2.99
CA VAL A 196 11.67 3.79 3.29
C VAL A 196 13.11 3.77 3.80
N THR A 197 13.90 4.68 3.27
CA THR A 197 15.25 4.99 3.75
C THR A 197 15.27 6.41 4.29
N ASN A 198 15.74 6.59 5.52
CA ASN A 198 15.95 7.92 6.08
C ASN A 198 17.39 8.40 5.78
N PRO A 199 17.58 9.36 4.85
CA PRO A 199 18.90 9.86 4.51
C PRO A 199 19.61 10.51 5.71
N GLU A 200 18.88 11.17 6.62
CA GLU A 200 19.49 11.88 7.75
C GLU A 200 20.13 10.92 8.78
N LYS A 201 19.60 9.70 8.88
CA LYS A 201 20.14 8.66 9.77
C LYS A 201 21.25 7.83 9.13
N THR A 202 21.18 7.62 7.82
CA THR A 202 22.24 6.92 7.05
C THR A 202 23.55 7.72 6.97
N THR A 203 23.51 9.04 7.17
CA THR A 203 24.69 9.92 7.12
C THR A 203 25.46 10.05 8.44
N THR A 204 25.17 9.23 9.45
CA THR A 204 25.94 9.25 10.70
C THR A 204 27.24 8.45 10.49
N PRO A 205 28.44 9.07 10.56
CA PRO A 205 29.72 8.37 10.42
C PRO A 205 30.01 7.41 11.58
#